data_AF-W7JC59-F1
#
_entry.id   AF-W7JC59-F1
#
_cell.length_a   1.000
_cell.length_b   1.000
_cell.length_c   1.000
_cell.angle_alpha   90.00
_cell.angle_beta   90.00
_cell.angle_gamma   90.00
#
_symmetry.space_group_name_H-M   'P 1'
#
loop_
_entity.id
_entity.type
_entity.pdbx_description
1 polymer ?
#
loop_
_entity_poly.entity_id
_entity_poly.type
_entity_poly.pdbx_seq_one_letter_code
_entity_poly.pdbx_strand_id
1 'polypeptide(L)'
;MKIQCLKRRIIKKKKKKLILVQENGVRTNSLENYTGLGTCIFFRFHKNKKTQEKYYGHFLEGKKHGYGQYIYYNGDVYKGTYEHGKKSGIGTYIYNIDKKRKKKRNEKIKASDDKESDDKESDDKERDDNESEDNESDDKESDDNESDDNERDDNESDDNESDFIFF
;
A
#
# COMPACT_ATOMS: atom_id res chain seq x y z
N MET A 1 -6.70 -55.00 -26.14
CA MET A 1 -6.78 -54.26 -24.86
C MET A 1 -6.11 -52.90 -25.03
N LYS A 2 -6.87 -51.79 -25.09
CA LYS A 2 -6.32 -50.43 -25.22
C LYS A 2 -6.15 -49.84 -23.82
N ILE A 3 -4.92 -49.80 -23.33
CA ILE A 3 -4.58 -49.11 -22.07
C ILE A 3 -4.59 -47.60 -22.37
N GLN A 4 -5.68 -46.92 -22.04
CA GLN A 4 -5.72 -45.46 -22.06
C GLN A 4 -4.81 -44.94 -20.96
N CYS A 5 -3.67 -44.40 -21.37
CA CYS A 5 -2.69 -43.76 -20.50
C CYS A 5 -3.30 -42.49 -19.88
N LEU A 6 -3.69 -42.55 -18.61
CA LEU A 6 -4.17 -41.40 -17.84
C LEU A 6 -2.99 -40.43 -17.61
N LYS A 7 -2.77 -39.49 -18.54
CA LYS A 7 -1.83 -38.38 -18.34
C LYS A 7 -2.38 -37.48 -17.22
N ARG A 8 -1.95 -37.73 -15.98
CA ARG A 8 -2.22 -36.85 -14.84
C ARG A 8 -1.65 -35.46 -15.14
N ARG A 9 -2.53 -34.48 -15.39
CA ARG A 9 -2.14 -33.06 -15.51
C ARG A 9 -1.64 -32.60 -14.14
N ILE A 10 -0.32 -32.54 -13.97
CA ILE A 10 0.31 -31.87 -12.83
C ILE A 10 0.07 -30.38 -13.00
N ILE A 11 -0.95 -29.85 -12.30
CA ILE A 11 -1.18 -28.40 -12.20
C ILE A 11 -0.01 -27.84 -11.40
N LYS A 12 1.04 -27.34 -12.06
CA LYS A 12 2.12 -26.60 -11.42
C LYS A 12 1.50 -25.39 -10.72
N LYS A 13 1.41 -25.42 -9.38
CA LYS A 13 1.00 -24.26 -8.58
C LYS A 13 1.91 -23.09 -8.99
N LYS A 14 1.34 -22.06 -9.62
CA LYS A 14 2.10 -20.86 -10.01
C LYS A 14 2.82 -20.35 -8.75
N LYS A 15 4.16 -20.30 -8.80
CA LYS A 15 4.97 -19.77 -7.69
C LYS A 15 4.47 -18.37 -7.36
N LYS A 16 4.16 -18.12 -6.09
CA LYS A 16 3.73 -16.80 -5.62
C LYS A 16 4.87 -15.82 -5.90
N LYS A 17 4.60 -14.77 -6.68
CA LYS A 17 5.58 -13.72 -6.95
C LYS A 17 5.55 -12.75 -5.77
N LEU A 18 6.67 -12.64 -5.05
CA LEU A 18 6.83 -11.76 -3.91
C LEU A 18 8.26 -11.20 -3.89
N ILE A 19 8.45 -10.13 -3.12
CA ILE A 19 9.76 -9.59 -2.76
C ILE A 19 9.76 -9.39 -1.24
N LEU A 20 10.73 -9.99 -0.55
CA LEU A 20 11.06 -9.69 0.84
C LEU A 20 12.25 -8.72 0.84
N VAL A 21 12.13 -7.64 1.60
CA VAL A 21 13.23 -6.74 1.96
C VAL A 21 13.48 -6.94 3.44
N GLN A 22 14.65 -7.47 3.77
CA GLN A 22 15.08 -7.69 5.14
C GLN A 22 15.55 -6.38 5.77
N GLU A 23 15.66 -6.34 7.08
CA GLU A 23 16.16 -5.17 7.84
C GLU A 23 17.54 -4.69 7.40
N ASN A 24 18.45 -5.62 7.06
CA ASN A 24 19.78 -5.31 6.52
C ASN A 24 19.76 -4.83 5.05
N GLY A 25 18.58 -4.57 4.47
CA GLY A 25 18.41 -4.13 3.08
C GLY A 25 18.47 -5.23 2.02
N VAL A 26 18.78 -6.48 2.40
CA VAL A 26 18.86 -7.60 1.45
C VAL A 26 17.47 -7.89 0.86
N ARG A 27 17.42 -8.04 -0.46
CA ARG A 27 16.19 -8.31 -1.20
C ARG A 27 16.17 -9.76 -1.67
N THR A 28 15.11 -10.50 -1.33
CA THR A 28 14.93 -11.89 -1.76
C THR A 28 13.54 -12.09 -2.36
N ASN A 29 13.38 -13.15 -3.17
CA ASN A 29 12.07 -13.54 -3.74
C ASN A 29 11.45 -14.73 -2.99
N SER A 30 11.96 -15.06 -1.81
CA SER A 30 11.55 -16.19 -0.99
C SER A 30 11.45 -15.77 0.47
N LEU A 31 10.48 -16.34 1.18
CA LEU A 31 10.38 -16.26 2.63
C LEU A 31 10.87 -17.55 3.31
N GLU A 32 11.31 -18.55 2.56
CA GLU A 32 11.70 -19.86 3.12
C GLU A 32 12.71 -19.67 4.25
N ASN A 33 12.34 -20.16 5.44
CA ASN A 33 13.13 -20.11 6.68
C ASN A 33 13.55 -18.71 7.14
N TYR A 34 12.92 -17.65 6.61
CA TYR A 34 13.22 -16.31 7.05
C TYR A 34 12.60 -16.01 8.42
N THR A 35 13.43 -15.60 9.37
CA THR A 35 13.04 -15.16 10.70
C THR A 35 13.68 -13.81 10.97
N GLY A 36 12.89 -12.82 11.38
CA GLY A 36 13.35 -11.46 11.59
C GLY A 36 12.37 -10.39 11.09
N LEU A 37 12.78 -9.13 11.20
CA LEU A 37 12.02 -7.97 10.73
C LEU A 37 12.18 -7.76 9.24
N GLY A 38 11.06 -7.59 8.53
CA GLY A 38 11.14 -7.28 7.11
C GLY A 38 9.86 -6.69 6.53
N THR A 39 10.02 -6.25 5.29
CA THR A 39 8.92 -5.81 4.43
C THR A 39 8.70 -6.84 3.33
N CYS A 40 7.53 -7.46 3.27
CA CYS A 40 7.15 -8.36 2.19
C CYS A 40 6.10 -7.73 1.28
N ILE A 41 6.41 -7.69 -0.02
CA ILE A 41 5.54 -7.22 -1.09
C ILE A 41 5.01 -8.46 -1.84
N PHE A 42 3.71 -8.71 -1.73
CA PHE A 42 3.05 -9.80 -2.45
C PHE A 42 2.44 -9.26 -3.75
N PHE A 43 2.78 -9.87 -4.89
CA PHE A 43 2.16 -9.52 -6.17
C PHE A 43 1.02 -10.49 -6.48
N ARG A 44 -0.19 -9.95 -6.67
CA ARG A 44 -1.40 -10.73 -6.95
C ARG A 44 -2.08 -10.22 -8.21
N PHE A 45 -2.77 -11.11 -8.92
CA PHE A 45 -3.63 -10.74 -10.02
C PHE A 45 -5.07 -10.70 -9.53
N HIS A 46 -5.73 -9.55 -9.65
CA HIS A 46 -7.13 -9.35 -9.30
C HIS A 46 -7.87 -8.79 -10.52
N LYS A 47 -8.87 -9.52 -11.04
CA LYS A 47 -9.64 -9.15 -12.25
C LYS A 47 -8.75 -8.73 -13.43
N ASN A 48 -7.77 -9.56 -13.79
CA ASN A 48 -6.77 -9.30 -14.84
C ASN A 48 -5.83 -8.10 -14.60
N LYS A 49 -5.95 -7.40 -13.46
CA LYS A 49 -5.03 -6.34 -13.06
C LYS A 49 -3.99 -6.86 -12.09
N LYS A 50 -2.72 -6.51 -12.32
CA LYS A 50 -1.64 -6.74 -11.35
C LYS A 50 -1.81 -5.77 -10.18
N THR A 51 -1.84 -6.33 -8.98
CA THR A 51 -1.99 -5.62 -7.71
C THR A 51 -0.89 -6.04 -6.75
N GLN A 52 -0.66 -5.24 -5.72
CA GLN A 52 0.30 -5.56 -4.66
C GLN A 52 -0.34 -5.40 -3.29
N GLU A 53 0.08 -6.26 -2.37
CA GLU A 53 -0.18 -6.19 -0.94
C GLU A 53 1.17 -6.08 -0.23
N LYS A 54 1.22 -5.39 0.90
CA LYS A 54 2.47 -5.20 1.65
C LYS A 54 2.27 -5.63 3.09
N TYR A 55 3.28 -6.29 3.66
CA TYR A 55 3.37 -6.57 5.07
C TYR A 55 4.67 -6.01 5.61
N TYR A 56 4.60 -5.39 6.78
CA TYR A 56 5.71 -4.85 7.54
C TYR A 56 5.66 -5.47 8.92
N GLY A 57 6.74 -6.09 9.38
CA GLY A 57 6.82 -6.62 10.73
C GLY A 57 7.66 -7.89 10.82
N HIS A 58 7.48 -8.63 11.90
CA HIS A 58 8.27 -9.83 12.15
C HIS A 58 7.78 -11.02 11.32
N PHE A 59 8.75 -11.88 11.01
CA PHE A 59 8.56 -13.19 10.43
C PHE A 59 9.19 -14.26 11.31
N LEU A 60 8.58 -15.44 11.31
CA LEU A 60 9.10 -16.66 11.90
C LEU A 60 8.92 -17.78 10.88
N GLU A 61 10.02 -18.39 10.44
CA GLU A 61 10.04 -19.46 9.44
C GLU A 61 9.24 -19.12 8.17
N GLY A 62 9.37 -17.87 7.71
CA GLY A 62 8.68 -17.36 6.52
C GLY A 62 7.20 -17.08 6.70
N LYS A 63 6.67 -17.19 7.91
CA LYS A 63 5.28 -16.83 8.26
C LYS A 63 5.28 -15.52 9.03
N LYS A 64 4.27 -14.69 8.81
CA LYS A 64 4.05 -13.47 9.60
C LYS A 64 3.90 -13.84 11.07
N HIS A 65 4.61 -13.14 11.96
CA HIS A 65 4.63 -13.39 13.39
C HIS A 65 4.79 -12.07 14.15
N GLY A 66 4.49 -12.04 15.44
CA GLY A 66 4.62 -10.85 16.29
C GLY A 66 3.74 -9.68 15.82
N TYR A 67 4.07 -8.46 16.22
CA TYR A 67 3.37 -7.27 15.74
C TYR A 67 3.71 -6.97 14.28
N GLY A 68 2.71 -6.59 13.49
CA GLY A 68 2.91 -6.20 12.11
C GLY A 68 1.74 -5.41 11.51
N GLN A 69 2.05 -4.73 10.42
CA GLN A 69 1.11 -3.97 9.61
C GLN A 69 0.94 -4.62 8.24
N TYR A 70 -0.30 -4.87 7.84
CA TYR A 70 -0.65 -5.44 6.55
C TYR A 70 -1.51 -4.45 5.76
N ILE A 71 -1.02 -4.05 4.59
CA ILE A 71 -1.70 -3.19 3.63
C ILE A 71 -2.25 -4.07 2.51
N TYR A 72 -3.57 -4.09 2.39
CA TYR A 72 -4.30 -4.87 1.40
C TYR A 72 -4.34 -4.15 0.04
N TYR A 73 -4.59 -4.91 -1.04
CA TYR A 73 -4.66 -4.36 -2.39
C TYR A 73 -5.84 -3.38 -2.58
N ASN A 74 -6.89 -3.55 -1.78
CA ASN A 74 -8.03 -2.65 -1.76
C ASN A 74 -7.69 -1.32 -1.06
N GLY A 75 -6.57 -1.25 -0.34
CA GLY A 75 -6.10 -0.09 0.40
C GLY A 75 -6.43 -0.14 1.89
N ASP A 76 -7.14 -1.18 2.34
CA ASP A 76 -7.41 -1.38 3.76
C ASP A 76 -6.10 -1.70 4.48
N VAL A 77 -6.05 -1.40 5.78
CA VAL A 77 -4.87 -1.63 6.61
C VAL A 77 -5.27 -2.40 7.86
N TYR A 78 -4.48 -3.40 8.22
CA TYR A 78 -4.56 -4.03 9.53
C TYR A 78 -3.24 -3.82 10.26
N LYS A 79 -3.31 -3.39 11.52
CA LYS A 79 -2.18 -3.29 12.45
C LYS A 79 -2.49 -4.17 13.66
N GLY A 80 -1.62 -5.11 14.01
CA GLY A 80 -1.87 -5.98 15.16
C GLY A 80 -0.93 -7.16 15.19
N THR A 81 -1.19 -8.11 16.09
CA THR A 81 -0.31 -9.28 16.23
C THR A 81 -0.65 -10.39 15.24
N TYR A 82 0.36 -11.18 14.93
CA TYR A 82 0.33 -12.32 14.03
C TYR A 82 0.97 -13.53 14.70
N GLU A 83 0.41 -14.70 14.43
CA GLU A 83 0.94 -15.97 14.89
C GLU A 83 0.75 -17.00 13.79
N HIS A 84 1.82 -17.74 13.45
CA HIS A 84 1.80 -18.76 12.40
C HIS A 84 1.18 -18.28 11.07
N GLY A 85 1.38 -17.00 10.72
CA GLY A 85 0.88 -16.39 9.49
C GLY A 85 -0.57 -15.87 9.54
N LYS A 86 -1.28 -16.08 10.66
CA LYS A 86 -2.65 -15.64 10.91
C LYS A 86 -2.66 -14.43 11.84
N LYS A 87 -3.69 -13.61 11.75
CA LYS A 87 -3.93 -12.55 12.74
C LYS A 87 -4.23 -13.21 14.09
N SER A 88 -3.62 -12.70 15.15
CA SER A 88 -3.86 -13.13 16.52
C SER A 88 -4.01 -11.88 17.40
N GLY A 89 -4.44 -12.07 18.65
CA GLY A 89 -4.51 -11.02 19.66
C GLY A 89 -5.30 -9.76 19.26
N ILE A 90 -4.87 -8.63 19.81
CA ILE A 90 -5.49 -7.31 19.60
C ILE A 90 -4.93 -6.69 18.32
N GLY A 91 -5.81 -6.09 17.53
CA GLY A 91 -5.43 -5.35 16.33
C GLY A 91 -6.50 -4.37 15.86
N THR A 92 -6.06 -3.39 15.10
CA THR A 92 -6.89 -2.33 14.51
C THR A 92 -7.02 -2.56 13.01
N TYR A 93 -8.25 -2.46 12.50
CA TYR A 93 -8.55 -2.54 11.08
C TYR A 93 -9.07 -1.19 10.57
N ILE A 94 -8.42 -0.64 9.54
CA ILE A 94 -8.73 0.65 8.93
C ILE A 94 -9.29 0.39 7.53
N TYR A 95 -10.55 0.78 7.32
CA TYR A 95 -11.24 0.65 6.04
C TYR A 95 -10.89 1.82 5.10
N ASN A 96 -10.53 1.51 3.86
CA ASN A 96 -10.31 2.52 2.84
C ASN A 96 -11.64 2.91 2.15
N ILE A 97 -12.07 4.14 2.38
CA ILE A 97 -13.38 4.65 1.95
C ILE A 97 -13.35 5.18 0.49
N ASP A 98 -12.17 5.51 -0.03
CA ASP A 98 -12.01 6.32 -1.24
C ASP A 98 -12.45 5.63 -2.53
N LYS A 99 -12.44 4.29 -2.57
CA LYS A 99 -12.86 3.54 -3.77
C LYS A 99 -14.37 3.44 -3.95
N LYS A 100 -15.18 3.67 -2.91
CA LYS A 100 -16.65 3.57 -3.02
C LYS A 100 -17.28 4.82 -3.64
N ARG A 101 -16.66 6.00 -3.48
CA ARG A 101 -17.20 7.28 -3.97
C ARG A 101 -17.07 7.46 -5.48
N LYS A 102 -16.00 6.95 -6.09
CA LYS A 102 -15.75 7.08 -7.55
C LYS A 102 -16.78 6.31 -8.40
N LYS A 103 -17.30 5.18 -7.93
CA LYS A 103 -18.34 4.41 -8.65
C LYS A 103 -19.67 5.18 -8.72
N LYS A 104 -20.09 5.80 -7.61
CA LYS A 104 -21.34 6.57 -7.54
C LYS A 104 -21.32 7.86 -8.35
N ARG A 105 -20.17 8.54 -8.45
CA ARG A 105 -20.04 9.74 -9.31
C ARG A 105 -20.14 9.39 -10.80
N ASN A 106 -19.53 8.29 -11.24
CA ASN A 106 -19.57 7.90 -12.66
C ASN A 106 -20.95 7.37 -13.10
N GLU A 107 -21.76 6.81 -12.19
CA GLU A 107 -23.15 6.43 -12.46
C GLU A 107 -24.09 7.65 -12.59
N LYS A 108 -23.80 8.75 -11.88
CA LYS A 108 -24.64 9.95 -11.90
C LYS A 108 -24.44 10.84 -13.14
N ILE A 109 -23.24 10.82 -13.74
CA ILE A 109 -22.94 11.58 -14.97
C ILE A 109 -23.58 10.93 -16.21
N LYS A 110 -23.74 9.59 -16.22
CA LYS A 110 -24.41 8.89 -17.35
C LYS A 110 -25.92 9.09 -17.44
N ALA A 111 -26.54 9.73 -16.45
CA ALA A 111 -27.99 9.92 -16.40
C ALA A 111 -28.44 11.34 -16.82
N SER A 112 -27.50 12.22 -17.19
CA SER A 112 -27.78 13.62 -17.56
C SER A 112 -27.67 13.94 -19.04
N ASP A 113 -27.15 13.02 -19.87
CA ASP A 113 -26.76 13.35 -21.25
C ASP A 113 -27.81 12.93 -22.31
N ASP A 114 -28.96 12.39 -21.90
CA ASP A 114 -30.04 11.95 -22.80
C ASP A 114 -31.26 12.90 -22.82
N LYS A 115 -31.04 14.20 -23.06
CA LYS A 115 -32.10 15.11 -23.56
C LYS A 115 -31.56 15.98 -24.70
N GLU A 116 -31.92 15.56 -25.92
CA GLU A 116 -32.26 16.31 -27.16
C GLU A 116 -32.10 17.85 -27.14
N SER A 117 -31.75 18.56 -28.20
CA SER A 117 -31.83 18.28 -29.65
C SER A 117 -31.17 19.42 -30.44
N ASP A 118 -30.81 19.10 -31.68
CA ASP A 118 -30.61 19.94 -32.86
C ASP A 118 -31.20 21.37 -32.83
N ASP A 119 -30.38 22.37 -33.20
CA ASP A 119 -30.65 23.23 -34.37
C ASP A 119 -29.51 24.26 -34.65
N LYS A 120 -28.98 24.15 -35.88
CA LYS A 120 -28.61 25.20 -36.86
C LYS A 120 -27.28 25.97 -36.77
N GLU A 121 -26.49 25.66 -37.80
CA GLU A 121 -25.45 26.39 -38.50
C GLU A 121 -25.93 27.75 -39.06
N SER A 122 -25.10 28.79 -38.94
CA SER A 122 -24.84 29.79 -40.00
C SER A 122 -23.73 30.77 -39.59
N ASP A 123 -22.63 30.72 -40.35
CA ASP A 123 -21.73 31.79 -40.82
C ASP A 123 -21.89 33.20 -40.22
N ASP A 124 -20.80 33.82 -39.76
CA ASP A 124 -19.89 34.59 -40.62
C ASP A 124 -18.86 35.44 -39.82
N LYS A 125 -17.66 35.52 -40.41
CA LYS A 125 -16.66 36.62 -40.37
C LYS A 125 -15.50 36.62 -39.35
N GLU A 126 -14.34 36.40 -39.97
CA GLU A 126 -12.95 36.71 -39.63
C GLU A 126 -12.71 38.14 -39.10
N ARG A 127 -11.64 38.29 -38.29
CA ARG A 127 -10.61 39.34 -38.44
C ARG A 127 -9.44 39.13 -37.46
N ASP A 128 -8.31 38.76 -38.05
CA ASP A 128 -6.97 39.35 -37.97
C ASP A 128 -6.31 39.72 -36.63
N ASP A 129 -5.14 39.08 -36.47
CA ASP A 129 -3.83 39.61 -36.09
C ASP A 129 -3.62 40.20 -34.68
N ASN A 130 -2.72 39.57 -33.91
CA ASN A 130 -1.44 40.20 -33.54
C ASN A 130 -0.54 39.26 -32.72
N GLU A 131 0.60 38.95 -33.34
CA GLU A 131 1.98 38.88 -32.84
C GLU A 131 2.26 38.69 -31.32
N SER A 132 2.84 37.52 -31.04
CA SER A 132 4.14 37.23 -30.40
C SER A 132 4.81 38.16 -29.37
N GLU A 133 5.51 37.48 -28.45
CA GLU A 133 6.58 37.93 -27.51
C GLU A 133 6.01 38.60 -26.23
N ASP A 134 6.31 38.17 -25.00
CA ASP A 134 7.63 38.05 -24.40
C ASP A 134 7.70 37.05 -23.23
N ASN A 135 8.93 36.61 -22.99
CA ASN A 135 9.42 35.97 -21.77
C ASN A 135 9.35 36.96 -20.58
N GLU A 136 9.08 36.50 -19.37
CA GLU A 136 10.05 36.57 -18.25
C GLU A 136 9.48 36.01 -16.94
N SER A 137 10.42 35.43 -16.22
CA SER A 137 10.42 34.98 -14.83
C SER A 137 9.87 36.01 -13.86
N ASP A 138 9.25 35.56 -12.78
CA ASP A 138 9.46 36.17 -11.47
C ASP A 138 9.25 35.15 -10.35
N ASP A 139 10.34 34.96 -9.62
CA ASP A 139 10.48 34.25 -8.37
C ASP A 139 9.54 34.81 -7.30
N LYS A 140 8.97 33.95 -6.45
CA LYS A 140 8.83 34.22 -5.01
C LYS A 140 9.03 32.96 -4.20
N GLU A 141 10.20 32.92 -3.56
CA GLU A 141 10.52 32.20 -2.33
C GLU A 141 9.62 32.63 -1.15
N SER A 142 9.78 31.85 -0.06
CA SER A 142 9.26 32.02 1.30
C SER A 142 7.82 31.51 1.50
N ASP A 143 7.51 30.67 2.49
CA ASP A 143 7.95 30.78 3.88
C ASP A 143 8.30 29.44 4.52
N ASP A 144 9.41 29.51 5.26
CA ASP A 144 9.77 28.63 6.36
C ASP A 144 8.63 28.57 7.39
N ASN A 145 8.33 27.35 7.87
CA ASN A 145 7.81 27.18 9.23
C ASN A 145 8.54 25.99 9.85
N GLU A 146 9.66 26.33 10.47
CA GLU A 146 10.24 25.62 11.62
C GLU A 146 9.23 25.54 12.78
N SER A 147 9.60 24.73 13.78
CA SER A 147 8.94 24.45 15.08
C SER A 147 7.86 23.36 15.02
N ASP A 148 7.91 22.28 15.82
CA ASP A 148 8.36 22.20 17.20
C ASP A 148 9.26 20.98 17.48
N ASP A 149 10.43 21.29 18.03
CA ASP A 149 11.18 20.42 18.92
C ASP A 149 10.33 20.15 20.17
N ASN A 150 10.06 18.88 20.46
CA ASN A 150 9.74 18.44 21.81
C ASN A 150 10.85 17.51 22.27
N GLU A 151 11.89 18.12 22.84
CA GLU A 151 12.82 17.48 23.76
C GLU A 151 12.12 17.19 25.10
N ARG A 152 12.64 16.13 25.79
CA ARG A 152 12.46 15.75 27.21
C ARG A 152 11.15 14.99 27.49
N ASP A 153 11.17 13.85 28.18
CA ASP A 153 11.83 13.65 29.47
C ASP A 153 12.66 12.35 29.55
N ASP A 154 13.92 12.54 29.96
CA ASP A 154 14.71 11.54 30.66
C ASP A 154 14.04 11.26 32.02
N ASN A 155 13.66 10.00 32.26
CA ASN A 155 13.48 9.51 33.62
C ASN A 155 14.49 8.39 33.84
N GLU A 156 15.72 8.81 34.14
CA GLU A 156 16.63 8.07 35.00
C GLU A 156 15.99 7.95 36.38
N SER A 157 15.93 6.73 36.89
CA SER A 157 15.74 6.47 38.32
C SER A 157 16.57 5.24 38.63
N ASP A 158 17.85 5.51 38.84
CA ASP A 158 18.76 4.63 39.55
C ASP A 158 18.34 4.50 41.02
N ASP A 159 18.81 3.40 41.60
CA ASP A 159 18.97 3.14 43.03
C ASP A 159 17.74 2.75 43.85
N ASN A 160 17.64 1.45 44.14
CA ASN A 160 17.69 0.99 45.53
C ASN A 160 18.14 -0.49 45.57
N GLU A 161 19.45 -0.62 45.71
CA GLU A 161 20.16 -1.55 46.61
C GLU A 161 19.24 -2.45 47.47
N SER A 162 19.30 -3.76 47.24
CA SER A 162 18.93 -4.75 48.26
C SER A 162 19.89 -5.93 48.22
N ASP A 163 21.16 -5.61 48.44
CA ASP A 163 22.08 -6.54 49.09
C ASP A 163 21.66 -6.65 50.55
N PHE A 164 20.99 -7.74 50.92
CA PHE A 164 20.93 -8.19 52.30
C PHE A 164 21.54 -9.58 52.45
N ILE A 165 22.57 -9.58 53.27
CA ILE A 165 23.50 -10.63 53.66
C ILE A 165 22.83 -11.69 54.56
N PHE A 166 23.34 -12.92 54.45
CA PHE A 166 23.39 -14.04 55.41
C PHE A 166 22.43 -14.07 56.61
N PHE A 167 21.75 -15.22 56.76
CA PHE A 167 21.97 -16.12 57.90
C PHE A 167 21.69 -17.57 57.50
#